data_AF-A0A3B8ZID2-F1
#
_entry.id   AF-A0A3B8ZID2-F1
#
_cell.length_a   1.000
_cell.length_b   1.000
_cell.length_c   1.000
_cell.angle_alpha   90.00
_cell.angle_beta   90.00
_cell.angle_gamma   90.00
#
_symmetry.space_group_name_H-M   'P 1'
#
loop_
_entity.id
_entity.type
_entity.pdbx_description
1 polymer ?
#
loop_
_entity_poly.entity_id
_entity_poly.type
_entity_poly.pdbx_seq_one_letter_code
_entity_poly.pdbx_strand_id
1 'polypeptide(L)'
;MTPQRPNRNEARSKIVATIGPACRSADSLAELVQHGVDIFRINAAHGTQADFAEILEMIRQAREITGFQVATLLDLSGPKIRLGQLAQDPLEVAPDQVLTFVRGGQVSQPNQMCSNYEHLVDDVTVGDSIMLA
;
A
#
# COMPACT_ATOMS: atom_id res chain seq x y z
N MET A 1 30.04 11.79 14.11
CA MET A 1 29.13 12.94 14.27
C MET A 1 27.75 12.36 14.48
N THR A 2 27.09 12.67 15.60
CA THR A 2 25.67 12.31 15.77
C THR A 2 24.89 13.01 14.66
N PRO A 3 24.14 12.29 13.80
CA PRO A 3 23.40 12.93 12.73
C PRO A 3 22.40 13.92 13.35
N GLN A 4 22.55 15.20 13.00
CA GLN A 4 21.64 16.25 13.44
C GLN A 4 20.51 16.32 12.42
N ARG A 5 19.29 16.02 12.87
CA ARG A 5 18.08 16.11 12.03
C ARG A 5 18.00 17.51 11.38
N PRO A 6 17.81 17.62 10.05
CA PRO A 6 17.72 18.92 9.38
C PRO A 6 16.60 19.77 9.97
N ASN A 7 16.89 21.04 10.27
CA ASN A 7 15.90 21.98 10.77
C ASN A 7 15.16 22.68 9.60
N ARG A 8 14.08 23.40 9.91
CA ARG A 8 13.23 24.06 8.90
C ARG A 8 13.93 25.11 8.03
N ASN A 9 15.08 25.63 8.47
CA ASN A 9 15.88 26.57 7.68
C ASN A 9 16.77 25.83 6.66
N GLU A 10 17.12 24.58 6.94
CA GLU A 10 17.95 23.72 6.07
C GLU A 10 17.09 22.93 5.08
N ALA A 11 15.95 22.39 5.54
CA ALA A 11 15.02 21.62 4.72
C ALA A 11 13.57 22.03 5.00
N ARG A 12 12.89 22.53 3.95
CA ARG A 12 11.47 22.93 4.02
C ARG A 12 10.52 21.80 3.62
N SER A 13 10.97 20.89 2.77
CA SER A 13 10.23 19.69 2.36
C SER A 13 10.07 18.72 3.54
N LYS A 14 8.94 18.04 3.58
CA LYS A 14 8.62 17.03 4.60
C LYS A 14 8.76 15.63 4.04
N ILE A 15 9.26 14.70 4.85
CA ILE A 15 9.47 13.31 4.46
C ILE A 15 8.37 12.43 5.06
N VAL A 16 7.62 11.77 4.18
CA VAL A 16 6.66 10.72 4.53
C VAL A 16 7.31 9.36 4.25
N ALA A 17 7.46 8.52 5.27
CA ALA A 17 8.01 7.17 5.14
C ALA A 17 6.95 6.11 5.43
N THR A 18 6.72 5.19 4.49
CA THR A 18 5.83 4.05 4.70
C THR A 18 6.52 3.02 5.60
N ILE A 19 5.87 2.63 6.69
CA ILE A 19 6.37 1.57 7.57
C ILE A 19 6.18 0.22 6.88
N GLY A 20 7.24 -0.57 6.86
CA GLY A 20 7.23 -1.93 6.34
C GLY A 20 8.14 -2.86 7.16
N PRO A 21 8.27 -4.14 6.76
CA PRO A 21 9.05 -5.13 7.50
C PRO A 21 10.51 -4.71 7.77
N ALA A 22 11.11 -3.96 6.84
CA ALA A 22 12.49 -3.49 6.94
C ALA A 22 12.75 -2.48 8.07
N CYS A 23 11.70 -1.86 8.64
CA CYS A 23 11.83 -0.83 9.66
C CYS A 23 10.82 -1.00 10.82
N ARG A 24 10.40 -2.25 11.09
CA ARG A 24 9.38 -2.58 12.12
C ARG A 24 10.00 -2.76 13.51
N SER A 25 10.73 -1.76 14.00
CA SER A 25 11.20 -1.68 15.39
C SER A 25 11.31 -0.22 15.85
N ALA A 26 11.16 0.04 17.15
CA ALA A 26 11.28 1.40 17.69
C ALA A 26 12.66 2.04 17.38
N ASP A 27 13.74 1.25 17.46
CA ASP A 27 15.10 1.71 17.15
C ASP A 27 15.26 2.10 15.67
N SER A 28 14.73 1.28 14.76
CA SER A 28 14.78 1.58 13.32
C SER A 28 13.98 2.85 13.01
N LEU A 29 12.80 3.00 13.63
CA LEU A 29 12.01 4.22 13.47
C LEU A 29 12.73 5.43 14.07
N ALA A 30 13.40 5.30 15.21
CA ALA A 30 14.19 6.37 15.81
C ALA A 30 15.35 6.81 14.90
N GLU A 31 16.05 5.86 14.28
CA GLU A 31 17.11 6.14 13.29
C GLU A 31 16.53 6.92 12.09
N LEU A 32 15.42 6.47 11.52
CA LEU A 32 14.73 7.17 10.43
C LEU A 32 14.31 8.60 10.81
N VAL A 33 13.87 8.79 12.05
CA VAL A 33 13.49 10.11 12.59
C VAL A 33 14.71 11.02 12.72
N GLN A 34 15.86 10.50 13.15
CA GLN A 34 17.13 11.25 13.17
C GLN A 34 17.60 11.63 11.76
N HIS A 35 17.33 10.78 10.77
CA HIS A 35 17.62 11.05 9.35
C HIS A 35 16.60 11.94 8.63
N GLY A 36 15.54 12.38 9.33
CA GLY A 36 14.65 13.44 8.82
C GLY A 36 13.21 13.02 8.52
N VAL A 37 12.78 11.80 8.85
CA VAL A 37 11.36 11.43 8.69
C VAL A 37 10.46 12.32 9.56
N ASP A 38 9.47 12.94 8.94
CA ASP A 38 8.49 13.81 9.60
C ASP A 38 7.14 13.11 9.84
N ILE A 39 6.78 12.18 8.97
CA ILE A 39 5.51 11.48 8.98
C ILE A 39 5.74 10.00 8.70
N PHE A 40 5.21 9.13 9.54
CA PHE A 40 5.13 7.71 9.25
C PHE A 40 3.76 7.37 8.66
N ARG A 41 3.77 6.73 7.49
CA ARG A 41 2.58 6.21 6.80
C ARG A 41 2.37 4.74 7.15
N ILE A 42 1.17 4.43 7.64
CA ILE A 42 0.67 3.07 7.83
C ILE A 42 -0.26 2.75 6.66
N ASN A 43 0.12 1.78 5.83
CA ASN A 43 -0.69 1.37 4.68
C ASN A 43 -1.70 0.31 5.10
N ALA A 44 -2.97 0.70 5.27
CA ALA A 44 -4.03 -0.19 5.74
C ALA A 44 -4.50 -1.21 4.68
N ALA A 45 -3.95 -1.17 3.46
CA ALA A 45 -4.13 -2.25 2.50
C ALA A 45 -3.54 -3.59 2.97
N HIS A 46 -2.65 -3.55 3.96
CA HIS A 46 -1.96 -4.70 4.52
C HIS A 46 -1.97 -4.61 6.05
N GLY A 47 -2.06 -5.77 6.72
CA GLY A 47 -2.04 -5.85 8.18
C GLY A 47 -3.41 -5.75 8.84
N THR A 48 -3.40 -5.93 10.15
CA THR A 48 -4.59 -5.95 11.01
C THR A 48 -4.61 -4.74 11.93
N GLN A 49 -5.75 -4.51 12.59
CA GLN A 49 -5.85 -3.48 13.62
C GLN A 49 -4.83 -3.68 14.76
N ALA A 50 -4.50 -4.94 15.09
CA ALA A 50 -3.48 -5.26 16.08
C ALA A 50 -2.08 -4.84 15.60
N ASP A 51 -1.73 -5.14 14.35
CA ASP A 51 -0.47 -4.68 13.74
C ASP A 51 -0.36 -3.16 13.77
N PHE A 52 -1.45 -2.45 13.47
CA PHE A 52 -1.46 -0.98 13.49
C PHE A 52 -1.27 -0.42 14.90
N ALA A 53 -1.83 -1.07 15.92
CA ALA A 53 -1.64 -0.68 17.31
C ALA A 53 -0.17 -0.84 17.75
N GLU A 54 0.48 -1.94 17.38
CA GLU A 54 1.91 -2.15 17.61
C GLU A 54 2.76 -1.08 16.92
N ILE A 55 2.44 -0.76 15.66
CA ILE A 55 3.15 0.28 14.91
C ILE A 55 3.00 1.65 15.57
N LEU A 56 1.79 2.00 16.04
CA LEU A 56 1.57 3.25 16.77
C LEU A 56 2.41 3.32 18.04
N GLU A 57 2.56 2.21 18.74
CA GLU A 57 3.38 2.14 19.95
C GLU A 57 4.87 2.30 19.65
N MET A 58 5.38 1.63 18.61
CA MET A 58 6.76 1.82 18.16
C MET A 58 7.03 3.27 17.74
N ILE A 59 6.08 3.96 17.09
CA ILE A 59 6.21 5.38 16.75
C ILE A 59 6.28 6.24 18.02
N ARG A 60 5.49 5.94 19.07
CA ARG A 60 5.57 6.67 20.35
C ARG A 60 6.93 6.48 21.01
N GLN A 61 7.43 5.25 21.07
CA GLN A 61 8.76 4.96 21.60
C GLN A 61 9.85 5.67 20.83
N ALA A 62 9.79 5.70 19.49
CA ALA A 62 10.73 6.46 18.67
C ALA A 62 10.71 7.97 18.96
N ARG A 63 9.54 8.55 19.27
CA ARG A 63 9.42 9.95 19.70
C ARG A 63 10.07 10.18 21.06
N GLU A 64 9.92 9.25 22.00
CA GLU A 64 10.58 9.33 23.31
C GLU A 64 12.10 9.22 23.20
N ILE A 65 12.60 8.28 22.40
CA ILE A 65 14.04 8.07 22.16
C ILE A 65 14.69 9.30 21.53
N THR A 66 14.02 9.91 20.54
CA THR A 66 14.61 10.98 19.74
C THR A 66 14.28 12.40 20.23
N GLY A 67 13.23 12.57 21.03
CA GLY A 67 12.70 13.87 21.43
C GLY A 67 12.01 14.66 20.31
N PHE A 68 11.91 14.11 19.09
CA PHE A 68 11.27 14.80 17.97
C PHE A 68 9.78 14.47 17.86
N GLN A 69 9.00 15.47 17.45
CA GLN A 69 7.61 15.27 17.06
C GLN A 69 7.54 14.69 15.65
N VAL A 70 6.79 13.60 15.50
CA VAL A 70 6.59 12.88 14.24
C VAL A 70 5.11 12.54 14.14
N ALA A 71 4.50 12.79 12.98
CA ALA A 71 3.09 12.51 12.77
C ALA A 71 2.87 11.08 12.26
N THR A 72 1.67 10.55 12.48
CA THR A 72 1.23 9.30 11.88
C THR A 72 0.14 9.57 10.86
N LEU A 73 0.27 8.98 9.68
CA LEU A 73 -0.71 9.01 8.60
C LEU A 73 -1.24 7.59 8.39
N LEU A 74 -2.53 7.38 8.61
CA LEU A 74 -3.20 6.14 8.23
C LEU A 74 -3.71 6.28 6.80
N ASP A 75 -3.19 5.46 5.90
CA ASP A 75 -3.59 5.42 4.50
C ASP A 75 -4.59 4.28 4.28
N LEU A 76 -5.84 4.64 4.00
CA LEU A 76 -6.93 3.68 3.84
C LEU A 76 -6.82 2.96 2.48
N SER A 77 -7.20 1.70 2.46
CA SER A 77 -7.16 0.86 1.25
C SER A 77 -7.95 1.47 0.08
N GLY A 78 -9.06 2.15 0.38
CA GLY A 78 -10.05 2.57 -0.60
C GLY A 78 -10.75 1.39 -1.29
N PRO A 79 -11.74 1.66 -2.16
CA PRO A 79 -12.30 0.65 -3.04
C PRO A 79 -11.22 0.16 -4.01
N LYS A 80 -11.01 -1.16 -4.09
CA LYS A 80 -10.04 -1.77 -5.01
C LYS A 80 -10.74 -2.77 -5.91
N ILE A 81 -10.73 -2.48 -7.20
CA ILE A 81 -11.08 -3.45 -8.24
C ILE A 81 -9.83 -4.29 -8.52
N ARG A 82 -9.93 -5.60 -8.32
CA ARG A 82 -8.86 -6.58 -8.51
C ARG A 82 -9.39 -7.72 -9.36
N LEU A 83 -8.49 -8.40 -10.04
CA LEU A 83 -8.79 -9.70 -10.61
C LEU A 83 -9.06 -10.71 -9.48
N GLY A 84 -10.04 -11.57 -9.69
CA GLY A 84 -10.24 -12.76 -8.88
C GLY A 84 -9.22 -13.84 -9.23
N GLN A 85 -9.45 -15.06 -8.74
CA GLN A 85 -8.55 -16.17 -9.00
C GLN A 85 -8.56 -16.57 -10.48
N LEU A 86 -7.39 -16.61 -11.10
CA LEU A 86 -7.22 -17.03 -12.49
C LEU A 86 -7.28 -18.56 -12.60
N ALA A 87 -7.76 -19.07 -13.74
CA ALA A 87 -7.71 -20.51 -14.03
C ALA A 87 -6.26 -21.03 -14.18
N GLN A 88 -5.35 -20.15 -14.58
CA GLN A 88 -3.91 -20.37 -14.67
C GLN A 88 -3.19 -19.10 -14.18
N ASP A 89 -2.23 -19.26 -13.27
CA ASP A 89 -1.43 -18.17 -12.71
C ASP A 89 0.08 -18.49 -12.85
N PRO A 90 0.86 -17.73 -13.65
CA PRO A 90 0.45 -16.54 -14.41
C PRO A 90 -0.38 -16.87 -15.67
N LEU A 91 -1.26 -15.94 -16.06
CA LEU A 91 -1.92 -15.95 -17.36
C LEU A 91 -1.09 -15.12 -18.36
N GLU A 92 -0.54 -15.77 -19.37
CA GLU A 92 0.14 -15.07 -20.47
C GLU A 92 -0.88 -14.46 -21.44
N VAL A 93 -0.68 -13.18 -21.75
CA VAL A 93 -1.55 -12.42 -22.66
C VAL A 93 -0.75 -11.88 -23.83
N ALA A 94 -1.11 -12.29 -25.04
CA ALA A 94 -0.56 -11.78 -26.29
C ALA A 94 -1.37 -10.60 -26.83
N PRO A 95 -0.79 -9.73 -27.67
CA PRO A 95 -1.55 -8.73 -28.42
C PRO A 95 -2.71 -9.38 -29.19
N ASP A 96 -3.83 -8.67 -29.27
CA ASP A 96 -5.07 -9.11 -29.93
C ASP A 96 -5.75 -10.35 -29.31
N GLN A 97 -5.23 -10.89 -28.19
CA GLN A 97 -5.87 -11.99 -27.48
C GLN A 97 -7.19 -11.55 -26.85
N VAL A 98 -8.25 -12.30 -27.12
CA VAL A 98 -9.57 -12.07 -26.54
C VAL A 98 -9.64 -12.69 -25.16
N LEU A 99 -9.87 -11.85 -24.16
CA LEU A 99 -10.15 -12.24 -22.79
C LEU A 99 -11.61 -11.96 -22.45
N THR A 100 -12.23 -12.81 -21.63
CA THR A 100 -13.64 -12.67 -21.24
C THR A 100 -13.78 -12.44 -19.75
N PHE A 101 -14.38 -11.33 -19.35
CA PHE A 101 -14.82 -11.13 -17.97
C PHE A 101 -16.12 -11.90 -17.72
N VAL A 102 -16.07 -12.86 -16.79
CA VAL A 102 -17.23 -13.63 -16.33
C VAL A 102 -17.68 -13.14 -14.96
N ARG A 103 -18.99 -13.18 -14.72
CA ARG A 103 -19.57 -12.86 -13.41
C ARG A 103 -19.30 -13.98 -12.42
N GLY A 104 -19.09 -13.63 -11.16
CA GLY A 104 -18.83 -14.57 -10.06
C GLY A 104 -17.36 -14.61 -9.63
N GLY A 105 -17.05 -15.36 -8.58
CA GLY A 105 -15.74 -15.32 -7.92
C GLY A 105 -14.71 -16.36 -8.38
N GLN A 106 -15.08 -17.28 -9.28
CA GLN A 106 -14.21 -18.38 -9.70
C GLN A 106 -14.26 -18.58 -11.21
N VAL A 107 -13.10 -18.92 -11.76
CA VAL A 107 -12.91 -19.16 -13.18
C VAL A 107 -12.19 -20.50 -13.38
N SER A 108 -12.68 -21.31 -14.32
CA SER A 108 -12.13 -22.64 -14.60
C SER A 108 -11.68 -22.83 -16.05
N GLN A 109 -11.95 -21.86 -16.93
CA GLN A 109 -11.56 -21.94 -18.34
C GLN A 109 -10.39 -20.98 -18.66
N PRO A 110 -9.53 -21.36 -19.62
CA PRO A 110 -8.52 -20.45 -20.18
C PRO A 110 -9.15 -19.17 -20.75
N ASN A 111 -8.42 -18.06 -20.70
CA ASN A 111 -8.82 -16.74 -21.22
C ASN A 111 -10.07 -16.12 -20.56
N GLN A 112 -10.61 -16.72 -19.50
CA GLN A 112 -11.64 -16.12 -18.68
C GLN A 112 -11.02 -15.50 -17.42
N MET A 113 -11.61 -14.40 -16.97
CA MET A 113 -11.21 -13.70 -15.75
C MET A 113 -12.45 -13.24 -15.01
N CYS A 114 -12.35 -13.05 -13.70
CA CYS A 114 -13.37 -12.38 -12.92
C CYS A 114 -12.76 -11.22 -12.12
N SER A 115 -13.61 -10.37 -11.58
CA SER A 115 -13.20 -9.30 -10.68
C SER A 115 -13.90 -9.44 -9.33
N ASN A 116 -13.25 -8.98 -8.27
CA ASN A 116 -13.91 -8.78 -6.97
C ASN A 116 -14.96 -7.65 -7.00
N TYR A 117 -15.08 -6.91 -8.11
CA TYR A 117 -16.14 -5.94 -8.34
C TYR A 117 -17.25 -6.56 -9.21
N GLU A 118 -18.35 -6.95 -8.56
CA GLU A 118 -19.44 -7.70 -9.19
C GLU A 118 -20.15 -6.93 -10.32
N HIS A 119 -20.15 -5.60 -10.23
CA HIS A 119 -20.80 -4.72 -11.20
C HIS A 119 -19.91 -4.34 -12.38
N LEU A 120 -18.69 -4.90 -12.49
CA LEU A 120 -17.76 -4.52 -13.57
C LEU A 120 -18.39 -4.65 -14.96
N VAL A 121 -19.12 -5.74 -15.21
CA VAL A 121 -19.76 -6.01 -16.51
C VAL A 121 -20.98 -5.11 -16.76
N ASP A 122 -21.60 -4.59 -15.70
CA ASP A 122 -22.74 -3.67 -15.79
C ASP A 122 -22.28 -2.23 -16.07
N ASP A 123 -21.09 -1.86 -15.60
CA ASP A 123 -20.57 -0.49 -15.64
C ASP A 123 -19.76 -0.16 -16.89
N VAL A 124 -19.47 -1.15 -17.74
CA VAL A 124 -18.69 -0.97 -18.97
C VAL A 124 -19.55 -1.12 -20.22
N THR A 125 -19.17 -0.38 -21.25
CA THR A 125 -19.81 -0.38 -22.56
C THR A 125 -18.80 -0.71 -23.66
N VAL A 126 -19.30 -1.08 -24.84
CA VAL A 126 -18.44 -1.37 -25.99
C VAL A 126 -17.65 -0.11 -26.37
N GLY A 127 -16.33 -0.24 -26.36
CA GLY A 127 -15.40 0.87 -26.62
C GLY A 127 -14.65 1.36 -25.37
N ASP A 128 -15.11 0.98 -24.17
CA ASP A 128 -14.39 1.30 -22.93
C ASP A 128 -13.08 0.53 -22.82
N SER A 129 -12.09 1.16 -22.19
CA SER A 129 -10.77 0.57 -21.94
C SER A 129 -10.65 0.08 -20.51
N ILE A 130 -10.30 -1.19 -20.33
CA ILE A 130 -9.99 -1.78 -19.02
C ILE A 130 -8.47 -1.94 -18.91
N MET A 131 -7.88 -1.30 -17.90
CA MET A 131 -6.45 -1.42 -17.61
C MET A 131 -6.18 -2.56 -16.63
N LEU A 132 -5.29 -3.47 -17.01
CA LEU A 132 -4.82 -4.59 -16.20
C LEU A 132 -3.31 -4.40 -15.91
N ALA A 133 -2.84 -4.93 -14.78
CA ALA A 133 -1.45 -4.85 -14.32
C ALA A 133 -0.79 -6.22 -14.32
#